data_AF-Q4DUG5-F1
#
_entry.id   AF-Q4DUG5-F1
#
_cell.length_a   1.000
_cell.length_b   1.000
_cell.length_c   1.000
_cell.angle_alpha   90.00
_cell.angle_beta   90.00
_cell.angle_gamma   90.00
#
_symmetry.space_group_name_H-M   'P 1'
#
loop_
_entity.id
_entity.type
_entity.pdbx_description
1 polymer ?
#
loop_
_entity_poly.entity_id
_entity_poly.type
_entity_poly.pdbx_seq_one_letter_code
_entity_poly.pdbx_strand_id
1 'polypeptide(L)'
;ANAAASETPRNTSSTEAPTATANAAEFEDVIAGLSGMVLDCLLDPGMLRIMKVMQRTYPRWLAANESSTSVNDLARYKKQYDVVNSICDLVGDGPIDRQDETKTSQLVSLTHEFASLGPLPPDLEKLDAEEEQCE
;
A
#
# COMPACT_ATOMS: atom_id res chain seq x y z
N ALA A 1 25.47 19.27 -51.30
CA ALA A 1 24.59 18.75 -52.35
C ALA A 1 23.46 17.99 -51.67
N ASN A 2 22.23 18.51 -51.77
CA ASN A 2 21.03 17.78 -51.37
C ASN A 2 20.65 16.84 -52.53
N ALA A 3 20.42 15.57 -52.22
CA ALA A 3 19.74 14.63 -53.12
C ALA A 3 18.88 13.70 -52.28
N ALA A 4 17.57 13.84 -52.47
CA ALA A 4 16.53 12.96 -51.97
C ALA A 4 16.54 11.64 -52.77
N ALA A 5 16.29 10.51 -52.09
CA ALA A 5 15.58 9.35 -52.63
C ALA A 5 15.53 8.26 -51.55
N SER A 6 14.35 8.00 -50.99
CA SER A 6 14.07 6.73 -50.32
C SER A 6 12.67 6.33 -50.71
N GLU A 7 12.60 5.69 -51.87
CA GLU A 7 11.43 4.99 -52.35
C GLU A 7 11.18 3.75 -51.48
N THR A 8 9.91 3.52 -51.19
CA THR A 8 9.38 2.28 -50.63
C THR A 8 9.27 1.23 -51.73
N PRO A 9 9.50 -0.06 -51.41
CA PRO A 9 8.48 -1.04 -51.77
C PRO A 9 8.15 -2.04 -50.64
N ARG A 10 6.84 -2.11 -50.40
CA ARG A 10 5.99 -3.27 -50.06
C ARG A 10 6.66 -4.66 -50.15
N ASN A 11 6.55 -5.48 -49.10
CA ASN A 11 6.19 -6.89 -49.25
C ASN A 11 5.45 -7.46 -48.03
N THR A 12 4.46 -8.29 -48.32
CA THR A 12 3.51 -8.98 -47.45
C THR A 12 4.12 -10.17 -46.70
N SER A 13 3.77 -10.36 -45.43
CA SER A 13 3.70 -11.68 -44.79
C SER A 13 2.57 -11.72 -43.77
N SER A 14 1.56 -12.54 -44.06
CA SER A 14 0.61 -13.05 -43.09
C SER A 14 1.34 -13.81 -42.00
N THR A 15 0.97 -13.57 -40.74
CA THR A 15 0.94 -14.62 -39.71
C THR A 15 -0.28 -14.36 -38.85
N GLU A 16 -1.14 -15.36 -38.78
CA GLU A 16 -2.32 -15.47 -37.92
C GLU A 16 -2.12 -14.78 -36.56
N ALA A 17 -3.06 -13.92 -36.19
CA ALA A 17 -3.30 -13.58 -34.80
C ALA A 17 -4.27 -14.64 -34.25
N PRO A 18 -3.80 -15.64 -33.47
CA PRO A 18 -4.70 -16.57 -32.82
C PRO A 18 -5.47 -15.80 -31.74
N THR A 19 -6.79 -15.76 -31.92
CA THR A 19 -7.84 -15.82 -30.90
C THR A 19 -7.40 -15.46 -29.47
N ALA A 20 -7.24 -14.16 -29.20
CA ALA A 20 -6.89 -13.61 -27.89
C ALA A 20 -8.06 -13.57 -26.87
N THR A 21 -9.13 -14.34 -27.08
CA THR A 21 -10.37 -14.25 -26.28
C THR A 21 -10.50 -15.29 -25.16
N ALA A 22 -9.58 -16.24 -25.01
CA ALA A 22 -9.66 -17.26 -23.95
C ALA A 22 -9.02 -16.87 -22.61
N ASN A 23 -8.16 -15.83 -22.57
CA ASN A 23 -7.34 -15.54 -21.37
C ASN A 23 -7.96 -14.54 -20.38
N ALA A 24 -9.05 -13.86 -20.74
CA ALA A 24 -9.59 -12.81 -19.87
C ALA A 24 -10.17 -13.37 -18.56
N ALA A 25 -10.93 -14.47 -18.62
CA ALA A 25 -11.55 -15.08 -17.45
C ALA A 25 -10.52 -15.68 -16.47
N GLU A 26 -9.49 -16.37 -16.98
CA GLU A 26 -8.42 -16.89 -16.13
C GLU A 26 -7.62 -15.75 -15.46
N PHE A 27 -7.42 -14.63 -16.16
CA PHE A 27 -6.74 -13.46 -15.61
C PHE A 27 -7.58 -12.77 -14.52
N GLU A 28 -8.90 -12.66 -14.69
CA GLU A 28 -9.81 -12.14 -13.67
C GLU A 28 -9.81 -13.00 -12.40
N ASP A 29 -9.85 -14.33 -12.53
CA ASP A 29 -9.77 -15.25 -11.38
C ASP A 29 -8.43 -15.14 -10.64
N VAL A 30 -7.31 -14.98 -11.36
CA VAL A 30 -5.99 -14.76 -10.76
C VAL A 30 -5.93 -13.42 -10.02
N ILE A 31 -6.48 -12.34 -10.60
CA ILE A 31 -6.55 -11.03 -9.94
C ILE A 31 -7.45 -11.10 -8.70
N ALA A 32 -8.61 -11.76 -8.79
CA ALA A 32 -9.51 -11.94 -7.67
C ALA A 32 -8.84 -12.74 -6.55
N GLY A 33 -8.10 -13.80 -6.89
CA GLY A 33 -7.31 -14.59 -5.96
C GLY A 33 -6.23 -13.77 -5.25
N LEU A 34 -5.46 -12.95 -5.99
CA LEU A 34 -4.44 -12.06 -5.43
C LEU A 34 -5.06 -11.00 -4.50
N SER A 35 -6.19 -10.40 -4.92
CA SER A 35 -6.92 -9.41 -4.13
C SER A 35 -7.43 -10.01 -2.81
N GLY A 36 -7.90 -11.26 -2.86
CA GLY A 36 -8.29 -12.03 -1.68
C GLY A 36 -7.12 -12.26 -0.71
N MET A 37 -5.94 -12.65 -1.21
CA MET A 37 -4.75 -12.85 -0.37
C MET A 37 -4.28 -11.54 0.29
N VAL A 38 -4.30 -10.42 -0.45
CA VAL A 38 -3.95 -9.11 0.10
C VAL A 38 -4.93 -8.73 1.21
N LEU A 39 -6.24 -8.91 0.99
CA LEU A 39 -7.25 -8.64 2.01
C LEU A 39 -7.05 -9.52 3.25
N ASP A 40 -6.75 -10.80 3.09
CA ASP A 40 -6.48 -11.71 4.21
C ASP A 40 -5.26 -11.25 5.03
N CYS A 41 -4.21 -10.72 4.39
CA CYS A 41 -3.08 -10.10 5.08
C CYS A 41 -3.46 -8.81 5.83
N LEU A 42 -4.40 -8.01 5.31
CA LEU A 42 -4.85 -6.78 5.96
C LEU A 42 -5.78 -7.05 7.16
N LEU A 43 -6.58 -8.10 7.07
CA LEU A 43 -7.47 -8.56 8.14
C LEU A 43 -6.73 -9.39 9.21
N ASP A 44 -5.46 -9.71 8.97
CA ASP A 44 -4.66 -10.46 9.93
C ASP A 44 -4.53 -9.70 11.28
N PRO A 45 -4.81 -10.36 12.42
CA PRO A 45 -4.66 -9.75 13.73
C PRO A 45 -3.25 -9.22 14.02
N GLY A 46 -2.21 -9.80 13.41
CA GLY A 46 -0.83 -9.32 13.49
C GLY A 46 -0.65 -7.97 12.80
N MET A 47 -1.24 -7.78 11.62
CA MET A 47 -1.24 -6.48 10.94
C MET A 47 -1.95 -5.41 11.77
N LEU A 48 -3.12 -5.74 12.32
CA LEU A 48 -3.87 -4.82 13.18
C LEU A 48 -3.11 -4.47 14.47
N ARG A 49 -2.36 -5.42 15.03
CA ARG A 49 -1.47 -5.17 16.18
C ARG A 49 -0.38 -4.17 15.83
N ILE A 50 0.26 -4.32 14.67
CA ILE A 50 1.30 -3.40 14.19
C ILE A 50 0.75 -1.99 14.02
N MET A 51 -0.46 -1.84 13.45
CA MET A 51 -1.10 -0.53 13.32
C MET A 51 -1.34 0.14 14.68
N LYS A 52 -1.79 -0.62 15.69
CA LYS A 52 -1.94 -0.11 17.06
C LYS A 52 -0.61 0.25 17.73
N VAL A 53 0.46 -0.50 17.46
CA VAL A 53 1.82 -0.14 17.92
C VAL A 53 2.24 1.19 17.31
N MET A 54 2.12 1.32 15.99
CA MET A 54 2.44 2.55 15.27
C MET A 54 1.64 3.74 15.79
N GLN A 55 0.34 3.55 16.04
CA GLN A 55 -0.53 4.58 16.63
C GLN A 55 0.03 5.14 17.95
N ARG A 56 0.64 4.30 18.79
CA ARG A 56 1.24 4.70 20.07
C ARG A 56 2.64 5.27 19.92
N THR A 57 3.44 4.76 18.98
CA THR A 57 4.83 5.18 18.81
C THR A 57 4.98 6.48 18.01
N TYR A 58 4.08 6.75 17.04
CA TYR A 58 4.13 7.95 16.20
C TYR A 58 4.18 9.27 17.01
N PRO A 59 3.28 9.51 17.99
CA PRO A 59 3.31 10.76 18.77
C PRO A 59 4.64 10.98 19.48
N ARG A 60 5.21 9.91 20.06
CA ARG A 60 6.50 9.96 20.76
C ARG A 60 7.64 10.23 19.77
N TRP A 61 7.63 9.54 18.63
CA TRP A 61 8.62 9.73 17.58
C TRP A 61 8.59 11.15 17.02
N LEU A 62 7.39 11.66 16.71
CA LEU A 62 7.19 13.01 16.19
C LEU A 62 7.69 14.05 17.18
N ALA A 63 7.36 13.93 18.47
CA ALA A 63 7.84 14.87 19.49
C ALA A 63 9.37 14.88 19.63
N ALA A 64 10.02 13.73 19.51
CA ALA A 64 11.48 13.62 19.62
C ALA A 64 12.24 14.09 18.36
N ASN A 65 11.64 13.92 17.18
CA ASN A 65 12.31 14.15 15.90
C ASN A 65 11.80 15.36 15.12
N GLU A 66 10.80 16.10 15.62
CA GLU A 66 10.23 17.27 14.92
C GLU A 66 11.29 18.32 14.55
N SER A 67 12.29 18.56 15.41
CA SER A 67 13.35 19.53 15.15
C SER A 67 14.46 19.02 14.23
N SER A 68 14.65 17.70 14.13
CA SER A 68 15.69 17.07 13.30
C SER A 68 15.17 16.62 11.92
N THR A 69 13.86 16.61 11.74
CA THR A 69 13.19 16.14 10.52
C THR A 69 12.88 17.29 9.57
N SER A 70 13.05 17.07 8.26
CA SER A 70 12.70 18.10 7.26
C SER A 70 11.19 18.40 7.28
N VAL A 71 10.78 19.62 6.91
CA VAL A 71 9.36 20.00 6.90
C VAL A 71 8.51 19.06 6.02
N ASN A 72 9.05 18.62 4.88
CA ASN A 72 8.35 17.69 3.98
C ASN A 72 8.21 16.30 4.59
N ASP A 73 9.27 15.80 5.25
CA ASP A 73 9.22 14.50 5.91
C ASP A 73 8.30 14.54 7.13
N LEU A 74 8.34 15.61 7.91
CA LEU A 74 7.47 15.83 9.06
C LEU A 74 5.99 15.86 8.65
N ALA A 75 5.66 16.58 7.56
CA ALA A 75 4.30 16.61 7.03
C ALA A 75 3.84 15.22 6.56
N ARG A 76 4.73 14.47 5.90
CA ARG A 76 4.46 13.08 5.51
C ARG A 76 4.20 12.20 6.72
N TYR A 77 5.03 12.28 7.76
CA TYR A 77 4.90 11.45 8.96
C TYR A 77 3.66 11.80 9.78
N LYS A 78 3.27 13.09 9.85
CA LYS A 78 2.00 13.52 10.42
C LYS A 78 0.82 12.92 9.64
N LYS A 79 0.86 12.97 8.31
CA LYS A 79 -0.18 12.37 7.47
C LYS A 79 -0.23 10.83 7.60
N GLN A 80 0.93 10.17 7.70
CA GLN A 80 0.99 8.73 7.96
C GLN A 80 0.34 8.37 9.30
N TYR A 81 0.60 9.17 10.34
CA TYR A 81 -0.03 9.01 11.64
C TYR A 81 -1.56 9.19 11.58
N ASP A 82 -2.06 10.19 10.85
CA ASP A 82 -3.50 10.42 10.67
C ASP A 82 -4.19 9.22 9.99
N VAL A 83 -3.55 8.62 8.98
CA VAL A 83 -4.07 7.42 8.31
C VAL A 83 -4.04 6.21 9.25
N VAL A 84 -2.98 6.02 10.04
CA VAL A 84 -2.91 4.95 11.05
C VAL A 84 -4.02 5.10 12.10
N ASN A 85 -4.30 6.32 12.56
CA ASN A 85 -5.44 6.57 13.45
C ASN A 85 -6.76 6.16 12.79
N SER A 86 -6.96 6.57 11.53
CA SER A 86 -8.17 6.22 10.77
C SER A 86 -8.34 4.70 10.62
N ILE A 87 -7.24 3.95 10.39
CA ILE A 87 -7.25 2.48 10.34
C ILE A 87 -7.64 1.92 11.71
N CYS A 88 -7.03 2.41 12.79
CA CYS A 88 -7.31 1.93 14.15
C CYS A 88 -8.75 2.23 14.58
N ASP A 89 -9.30 3.39 14.21
CA ASP A 89 -10.67 3.78 14.48
C ASP A 89 -11.69 2.94 13.67
N LEU A 90 -11.36 2.63 12.42
CA LEU A 90 -12.19 1.77 11.56
C LEU A 90 -12.31 0.34 12.11
N VAL A 91 -11.19 -0.20 12.59
CA VAL A 91 -11.10 -1.55 13.18
C VAL A 91 -11.73 -1.55 14.58
N GLY A 92 -11.46 -0.51 15.37
CA GLY A 92 -11.84 -0.42 16.77
C GLY A 92 -11.20 -1.53 17.62
N ASP A 93 -12.02 -2.16 18.46
CA ASP A 93 -11.58 -3.22 19.38
C ASP A 93 -11.74 -4.63 18.82
N GLY A 94 -12.38 -4.79 17.66
CA GLY A 94 -12.69 -6.08 17.05
C GLY A 94 -12.05 -6.27 15.67
N PRO A 95 -11.96 -7.51 15.18
CA PRO A 95 -11.58 -7.76 13.80
C PRO A 95 -12.65 -7.23 12.84
N ILE A 96 -12.24 -6.79 11.65
CA ILE A 96 -13.14 -6.43 10.57
C ILE A 96 -13.70 -7.73 9.95
N ASP A 97 -15.02 -7.79 9.78
CA ASP A 97 -15.64 -8.90 9.05
C ASP A 97 -15.27 -8.82 7.57
N ARG A 98 -14.77 -9.92 7.01
CA ARG A 98 -14.45 -10.05 5.58
C ARG A 98 -15.67 -9.81 4.69
N GLN A 99 -16.88 -10.08 5.18
CA GLN A 99 -18.13 -9.85 4.45
C GLN A 99 -18.62 -8.40 4.56
N ASP A 100 -18.01 -7.58 5.42
CA ASP A 100 -18.28 -6.14 5.47
C ASP A 100 -17.51 -5.45 4.34
N GLU A 101 -18.10 -5.45 3.14
CA GLU A 101 -17.54 -4.82 1.95
C GLU A 101 -17.19 -3.35 2.17
N THR A 102 -17.94 -2.65 3.02
CA THR A 102 -17.70 -1.23 3.30
C THR A 102 -16.43 -1.05 4.13
N LYS A 103 -16.30 -1.76 5.25
CA LYS A 103 -15.11 -1.66 6.10
C LYS A 103 -13.87 -2.24 5.42
N THR A 104 -14.00 -3.35 4.70
CA THR A 104 -12.88 -3.95 3.97
C THR A 104 -12.39 -3.03 2.85
N SER A 105 -13.29 -2.41 2.08
CA SER A 105 -12.92 -1.43 1.05
C SER A 105 -12.25 -0.19 1.66
N GLN A 106 -12.76 0.30 2.80
CA GLN A 106 -12.14 1.41 3.53
C GLN A 106 -10.75 1.03 4.05
N LEU A 107 -10.57 -0.17 4.61
CA LEU A 107 -9.28 -0.66 5.10
C LEU A 107 -8.25 -0.75 3.97
N VAL A 108 -8.65 -1.31 2.82
CA VAL A 108 -7.80 -1.39 1.62
C VAL A 108 -7.43 0.02 1.16
N SER A 109 -8.40 0.93 1.09
CA SER A 109 -8.18 2.31 0.65
C SER A 109 -7.22 3.06 1.57
N LEU A 110 -7.43 2.96 2.89
CA LEU A 110 -6.56 3.58 3.89
C LEU A 110 -5.16 2.96 3.89
N THR A 111 -5.04 1.64 3.76
CA THR A 111 -3.73 0.99 3.70
C THR A 111 -2.98 1.35 2.43
N HIS A 112 -3.67 1.45 1.30
CA HIS A 112 -3.09 1.95 0.06
C HIS A 112 -2.65 3.41 0.20
N GLU A 113 -3.48 4.27 0.81
CA GLU A 113 -3.08 5.65 1.11
C GLU A 113 -1.82 5.67 1.97
N PHE A 114 -1.79 4.90 3.05
CA PHE A 114 -0.64 4.78 3.94
C PHE A 114 0.64 4.42 3.18
N ALA A 115 0.58 3.37 2.36
CA ALA A 115 1.70 2.90 1.55
C ALA A 115 2.15 3.95 0.50
N SER A 116 1.21 4.73 -0.03
CA SER A 116 1.49 5.77 -1.04
C SER A 116 2.21 7.00 -0.47
N LEU A 117 2.13 7.22 0.85
CA LEU A 117 2.76 8.38 1.49
C LEU A 117 4.29 8.31 1.43
N GLY A 118 4.86 7.10 1.36
CA GLY A 118 6.30 6.88 1.29
C GLY A 118 6.84 6.10 2.49
N PRO A 119 8.16 6.15 2.75
CA PRO A 119 8.78 5.34 3.79
C PRO A 119 8.33 5.78 5.18
N LEU A 120 8.37 4.84 6.12
CA LEU A 120 8.14 5.07 7.54
C LEU A 120 9.22 6.01 8.13
N PRO A 121 8.95 6.64 9.29
CA PRO A 121 9.98 7.30 10.07
C PRO A 121 11.08 6.31 10.47
N PRO A 122 12.36 6.72 10.43
CA PRO A 122 13.45 5.87 10.92
C PRO A 122 13.26 5.55 12.39
N ASP A 123 13.58 4.32 12.81
CA ASP A 123 13.54 3.89 14.21
C ASP A 123 12.14 3.86 14.86
N LEU A 124 11.05 4.07 14.10
CA LEU A 124 9.69 3.99 14.63
C LEU A 124 9.40 2.61 15.26
N GLU A 125 9.93 1.55 14.66
CA GLU A 125 9.86 0.16 15.13
C GLU A 125 10.63 -0.11 16.42
N LYS A 126 11.68 0.67 16.70
CA LYS A 126 12.54 0.46 17.89
C LYS A 126 11.90 0.98 19.16
N LEU A 127 11.02 1.98 19.05
CA LEU A 127 10.32 2.58 20.18
C LEU A 127 9.39 1.59 20.92
N ASP A 128 8.91 0.55 20.24
CA ASP A 128 8.13 -0.53 20.88
C ASP A 128 9.06 -1.51 21.62
N ALA A 129 10.21 -1.85 21.03
CA ALA A 129 11.21 -2.73 21.63
C ALA A 129 11.89 -2.14 22.88
N GLU A 130 11.90 -0.81 23.02
CA GLU A 130 12.38 -0.12 24.22
C GLU A 130 11.40 -0.27 25.42
N GLU A 131 10.09 -0.46 25.19
CA GLU A 131 9.12 -0.65 26.28
C GLU A 131 9.22 -2.05 26.92
N GLU A 132 9.54 -3.11 26.16
CA GLU A 132 9.73 -4.46 26.72
C GLU A 132 11.02 -4.61 27.56
N GLN A 133 11.97 -3.68 27.47
CA GLN A 133 13.25 -3.76 28.21
C GLN A 133 13.30 -2.91 29.48
N CYS A 134 12.24 -2.17 29.83
CA CYS A 134 12.18 -1.36 31.06
C CYS A 134 11.32 -2.00 32.18
N GLU A 135 11.18 -3.33 32.21
CA GLU A 135 10.72 -4.06 33.41
C GLU A 135 11.86 -4.47 34.34
#